data_AF-A0A9X3J1L7-F1
#
_entry.id   AF-A0A9X3J1L7-F1
#
_cell.length_a   1.000
_cell.length_b   1.000
_cell.length_c   1.000
_cell.angle_alpha   90.00
_cell.angle_beta   90.00
_cell.angle_gamma   90.00
#
_symmetry.space_group_name_H-M   'P 1'
#
loop_
_entity.id
_entity.type
_entity.pdbx_description
1 polymer ?
#
loop_
_entity_poly.entity_id
_entity_poly.type
_entity_poly.pdbx_seq_one_letter_code
_entity_poly.pdbx_strand_id
1 'polypeptide(L)'
;MAWAWLAAALVTVLCTFRQYGVTWDEAWHLAYGSRISQWYGSGFTDTGALTYRINYLYGGGYDLLGAIFRGIARPMEGFPAIHLLGGLVGVLGLVGTWKLGRALAGPRAGLLALVMLTLHPVWWGHMFNNPKDSPFAVAYAWSLYYMVAAIGELPRPSRGTLAKLAVAIGLALSVRIAGLILLCFLALVLGLFVAHAGWLRRNGRRWRPTCGGRW
;
A
#
# COMPACT_ATOMS: atom_id res chain seq x y z
N MET A 1 -18.77 9.56 -10.42
CA MET A 1 -19.13 9.21 -9.03
C MET A 1 -17.90 8.86 -8.18
N ALA A 2 -17.18 7.76 -8.43
CA ALA A 2 -16.00 7.39 -7.60
C ALA A 2 -14.92 8.49 -7.50
N TRP A 3 -14.57 9.14 -8.61
CA TRP A 3 -13.60 10.25 -8.59
C TRP A 3 -14.06 11.46 -7.78
N ALA A 4 -15.36 11.80 -7.84
CA ALA A 4 -15.92 12.88 -7.04
C ALA A 4 -15.88 12.54 -5.54
N TRP A 5 -16.14 11.28 -5.17
CA TRP A 5 -16.01 10.81 -3.80
C TRP A 5 -14.56 10.86 -3.30
N LEU A 6 -13.61 10.40 -4.11
CA LEU A 6 -12.18 10.48 -3.80
C LEU A 6 -11.69 11.93 -3.67
N ALA A 7 -12.16 12.82 -4.55
CA ALA A 7 -11.86 14.24 -4.46
C ALA A 7 -12.43 14.85 -3.17
N ALA A 8 -13.68 14.53 -2.82
CA ALA A 8 -14.29 14.96 -1.56
C ALA A 8 -13.50 14.42 -0.35
N ALA A 9 -13.12 13.14 -0.36
CA ALA A 9 -12.31 12.55 0.70
C ALA A 9 -10.94 13.24 0.84
N LEU A 10 -10.27 13.54 -0.29
CA LEU A 10 -9.01 14.27 -0.29
C LEU A 10 -9.19 15.70 0.25
N VAL A 11 -10.23 16.42 -0.16
CA VAL A 11 -10.55 17.75 0.37
C VAL A 11 -10.77 17.68 1.87
N THR A 12 -11.54 16.71 2.36
CA THR A 12 -11.73 16.51 3.81
C THR A 12 -10.40 16.28 4.51
N VAL A 13 -9.54 15.38 4.00
CA VAL A 13 -8.19 15.16 4.55
C VAL A 13 -7.40 16.46 4.63
N LEU A 14 -7.36 17.25 3.56
CA LEU A 14 -6.61 18.52 3.52
C LEU A 14 -7.17 19.57 4.48
N CYS A 15 -8.48 19.55 4.76
CA CYS A 15 -9.11 20.46 5.71
C CYS A 15 -8.98 20.00 7.17
N THR A 16 -8.90 18.69 7.43
CA THR A 16 -9.01 18.13 8.78
C THR A 16 -7.73 17.52 9.33
N PHE A 17 -6.66 17.34 8.55
CA PHE A 17 -5.44 16.62 9.01
C PHE A 17 -4.82 17.16 10.29
N ARG A 18 -5.04 18.45 10.63
CA ARG A 18 -4.53 19.08 11.86
C ARG A 18 -5.41 18.82 13.10
N GLN A 19 -6.58 18.22 12.92
CA GLN A 19 -7.59 18.03 13.96
C GLN A 19 -7.51 16.65 14.61
N TYR A 20 -6.54 15.82 14.21
CA TYR A 20 -6.36 14.47 14.75
C TYR A 20 -5.39 14.48 15.92
N GLY A 21 -5.74 13.72 16.97
CA GLY A 21 -4.91 13.58 18.16
C GLY A 21 -3.63 12.80 17.88
N VAL A 22 -2.57 13.20 18.58
CA VAL A 22 -1.29 12.48 18.59
C VAL A 22 -1.40 11.24 19.45
N THR A 23 -0.98 10.12 18.90
CA THR A 23 -0.94 8.81 19.54
C THR A 23 0.45 8.52 20.11
N TRP A 24 0.51 7.52 20.98
CA TRP A 24 1.74 7.12 21.67
C TRP A 24 2.87 6.67 20.71
N ASP A 25 2.51 6.08 19.57
CA ASP A 25 3.49 5.48 18.66
C ASP A 25 4.23 6.52 17.80
N GLU A 26 3.57 7.62 17.45
CA GLU A 26 4.05 8.57 16.44
C GLU A 26 5.41 9.21 16.77
N ALA A 27 5.66 9.56 18.03
CA ALA A 27 6.92 10.17 18.44
C ALA A 27 8.12 9.25 18.15
N TRP A 28 7.95 7.95 18.37
CA TRP A 28 8.99 6.95 18.10
C TRP A 28 9.21 6.78 16.60
N HIS A 29 8.15 6.85 15.80
CA HIS A 29 8.23 6.77 14.34
C HIS A 29 8.88 8.00 13.70
N LEU A 30 8.60 9.20 14.21
CA LEU A 30 9.28 10.43 13.80
C LEU A 30 10.79 10.36 14.05
N ALA A 31 11.18 9.94 15.26
CA ALA A 31 12.59 9.80 15.64
C ALA A 31 13.27 8.70 14.83
N TYR A 32 12.60 7.56 14.62
CA TYR A 32 13.15 6.46 13.84
C TYR A 32 13.39 6.87 12.38
N GLY A 33 12.42 7.55 11.75
CA GLY A 33 12.55 8.05 10.39
C GLY A 33 13.75 8.98 10.20
N SER A 34 13.98 9.89 11.17
CA SER A 34 15.14 10.77 11.14
C SER A 34 16.46 10.00 11.24
N ARG A 35 16.52 8.96 12.08
CA ARG A 35 17.72 8.09 12.19
C ARG A 35 17.97 7.29 10.92
N ILE A 36 16.92 6.76 10.28
CA ILE A 36 17.08 6.07 8.99
C ILE A 36 17.60 7.05 7.93
N SER A 37 17.07 8.26 7.91
CA SER A 37 17.55 9.32 7.00
C SER A 37 19.03 9.66 7.25
N GLN A 38 19.47 9.67 8.51
CA GLN A 38 20.88 9.89 8.88
C GLN A 38 21.76 8.71 8.46
N TRP A 39 21.31 7.46 8.66
CA TRP A 39 22.03 6.27 8.23
C TRP A 39 22.31 6.27 6.73
N TYR A 40 21.31 6.59 5.89
CA TYR A 40 21.53 6.75 4.45
C TYR A 40 22.40 7.97 4.12
N GLY A 41 22.13 9.11 4.77
CA GLY A 41 22.85 10.36 4.52
C GLY A 41 24.33 10.33 4.91
N SER A 42 24.70 9.50 5.89
CA SER A 42 26.08 9.33 6.36
C SER A 42 26.87 8.27 5.59
N GLY A 43 26.27 7.65 4.56
CA GLY A 43 26.88 6.54 3.84
C GLY A 43 26.98 5.26 4.67
N PHE A 44 25.94 4.97 5.46
CA PHE A 44 25.81 3.77 6.30
C PHE A 44 26.72 3.72 7.54
N THR A 45 27.31 4.84 7.92
CA THR A 45 28.22 4.96 9.07
C THR A 45 27.50 5.20 10.39
N ASP A 46 26.36 5.90 10.40
CA ASP A 46 25.54 6.14 11.58
C ASP A 46 24.58 4.98 11.81
N THR A 47 25.01 4.00 12.61
CA THR A 47 24.25 2.79 12.90
C THR A 47 23.12 3.01 13.93
N GLY A 48 22.85 4.25 14.35
CA GLY A 48 21.84 4.56 15.35
C GLY A 48 20.41 4.14 14.96
N ALA A 49 20.12 3.94 13.68
CA ALA A 49 18.85 3.36 13.22
C ALA A 49 18.77 1.84 13.51
N LEU A 50 19.89 1.12 13.44
CA LEU A 50 19.94 -0.34 13.56
C LEU A 50 19.79 -0.84 15.00
N THR A 51 19.96 0.06 15.98
CA THR A 51 19.84 -0.23 17.41
C THR A 51 18.68 0.52 18.07
N TYR A 52 17.84 1.20 17.26
CA TYR A 52 16.78 2.06 17.80
C TYR A 52 15.59 1.25 18.34
N ARG A 53 15.51 1.17 19.67
CA ARG A 53 14.41 0.55 20.43
C ARG A 53 14.04 -0.84 19.88
N ILE A 54 12.75 -1.18 19.85
CA ILE A 54 12.24 -2.35 19.12
C ILE A 54 11.95 -2.02 17.65
N ASN A 55 11.98 -0.73 17.29
CA ASN A 55 11.61 -0.24 15.96
C ASN A 55 12.54 -0.79 14.86
N TYR A 56 13.81 -1.08 15.16
CA TYR A 56 14.73 -1.72 14.21
C TYR A 56 14.28 -3.12 13.75
N LEU A 57 13.42 -3.79 14.52
CA LEU A 57 12.81 -5.08 14.12
C LEU A 57 11.68 -4.92 13.09
N TYR A 58 11.21 -3.68 12.88
CA TYR A 58 10.15 -3.37 11.93
C TYR A 58 10.72 -2.75 10.67
N GLY A 59 9.99 -2.87 9.57
CA GLY A 59 10.35 -2.17 8.33
C GLY A 59 10.23 -0.66 8.52
N GLY A 60 11.30 0.07 8.22
CA GLY A 60 11.40 1.53 8.39
C GLY A 60 10.95 2.36 7.19
N GLY A 61 10.38 1.75 6.15
CA GLY A 61 10.10 2.42 4.87
C GLY A 61 9.16 3.63 4.98
N TYR A 62 8.06 3.48 5.72
CA TYR A 62 7.15 4.61 5.97
C TYR A 62 7.77 5.70 6.86
N ASP A 63 8.60 5.31 7.83
CA ASP A 63 9.26 6.27 8.72
C ASP A 63 10.27 7.14 7.94
N LEU A 64 11.04 6.51 7.03
CA LEU A 64 11.93 7.21 6.11
C LEU A 64 11.15 8.14 5.17
N LEU A 65 10.04 7.67 4.60
CA LEU A 65 9.16 8.52 3.78
C LEU A 65 8.65 9.72 4.58
N GLY A 66 8.27 9.52 5.84
CA GLY A 66 7.88 10.60 6.76
C GLY A 66 9.01 11.58 7.05
N ALA A 67 10.26 11.14 7.19
CA ALA A 67 11.40 12.02 7.35
C ALA A 67 11.66 12.88 6.10
N ILE A 68 11.63 12.25 4.92
CA ILE A 68 11.78 12.95 3.63
C ILE A 68 10.64 13.96 3.44
N PHE A 69 9.39 13.55 3.68
CA PHE A 69 8.22 14.41 3.52
C PHE A 69 8.28 15.63 4.44
N ARG A 70 8.68 15.47 5.70
CA ARG A 70 8.88 16.59 6.64
C ARG A 70 9.95 17.58 6.15
N GLY A 71 11.00 17.09 5.49
CA GLY A 71 12.02 17.96 4.88
C GLY A 71 11.47 18.81 3.72
N ILE A 72 10.60 18.22 2.89
CA ILE A 72 9.96 18.90 1.75
C ILE A 72 8.86 19.86 2.20
N ALA A 73 8.08 19.48 3.23
CA ALA A 73 6.91 20.21 3.68
C ALA A 73 7.22 21.42 4.58
N ARG A 74 8.49 21.84 4.70
CA ARG A 74 8.89 22.99 5.52
C ARG A 74 8.09 24.24 5.14
N PRO A 75 7.52 24.98 6.11
CA PRO A 75 7.79 24.94 7.56
C PRO A 75 6.94 23.94 8.37
N MET A 76 6.14 23.07 7.74
CA MET A 76 5.35 22.05 8.44
C MET A 76 6.25 20.90 8.90
N GLU A 77 6.73 20.96 10.14
CA GLU A 77 7.51 19.89 10.77
C GLU A 77 6.72 19.18 11.89
N GLY A 78 7.07 17.92 12.17
CA GLY A 78 6.48 17.13 13.27
C GLY A 78 5.16 16.45 12.91
N PHE A 79 4.21 16.41 13.86
CA PHE A 79 2.94 15.68 13.76
C PHE A 79 2.03 16.13 12.61
N PRO A 80 1.80 17.43 12.35
CA PRO A 80 0.92 17.85 11.26
C PRO A 80 1.38 17.35 9.88
N ALA A 81 2.70 17.30 9.65
CA ALA A 81 3.24 16.81 8.39
C ALA A 81 3.04 15.30 8.21
N ILE A 82 3.23 14.51 9.26
CA ILE A 82 2.98 13.06 9.19
C ILE A 82 1.49 12.72 9.18
N HIS A 83 0.63 13.54 9.78
CA HIS A 83 -0.83 13.42 9.66
C HIS A 83 -1.29 13.69 8.24
N LEU A 84 -0.72 14.72 7.60
CA LEU A 84 -0.96 14.99 6.19
C LEU A 84 -0.47 13.83 5.32
N LEU A 85 0.76 13.37 5.52
CA LEU A 85 1.29 12.21 4.79
C LEU A 85 0.41 10.97 4.97
N GLY A 86 0.02 10.67 6.20
CA GLY A 86 -0.86 9.56 6.54
C GLY A 86 -2.19 9.66 5.82
N GLY A 87 -2.84 10.82 5.87
CA GLY A 87 -4.10 11.07 5.15
C GLY A 87 -3.94 10.91 3.63
N LEU A 88 -2.86 11.42 3.03
CA LEU A 88 -2.58 11.25 1.60
C LEU A 88 -2.38 9.77 1.24
N VAL A 89 -1.62 9.03 2.04
CA VAL A 89 -1.43 7.59 1.86
C VAL A 89 -2.76 6.85 2.06
N GLY A 90 -3.56 7.23 3.05
CA GLY A 90 -4.90 6.70 3.29
C GLY A 90 -5.82 6.86 2.08
N VAL A 91 -5.81 8.03 1.44
CA VAL A 91 -6.54 8.26 0.18
C VAL A 91 -6.03 7.36 -0.95
N LEU A 92 -4.72 7.12 -1.06
CA LEU A 92 -4.18 6.11 -1.99
C LEU A 92 -4.70 4.70 -1.67
N GLY A 93 -4.92 4.39 -0.39
CA GLY A 93 -5.63 3.19 0.06
C GLY A 93 -7.05 3.10 -0.46
N LEU A 94 -7.83 4.19 -0.36
CA LEU A 94 -9.18 4.26 -0.91
C LEU A 94 -9.19 4.00 -2.42
N VAL A 95 -8.23 4.57 -3.16
CA VAL A 95 -8.06 4.33 -4.60
C VAL A 95 -7.73 2.86 -4.88
N GLY A 96 -6.81 2.26 -4.11
CA GLY A 96 -6.42 0.86 -4.24
C GLY A 96 -7.61 -0.08 -4.01
N THR A 97 -8.37 0.14 -2.93
CA THR A 97 -9.57 -0.64 -2.60
C THR A 97 -10.66 -0.51 -3.65
N TRP A 98 -10.92 0.70 -4.15
CA TRP A 98 -11.86 0.94 -5.25
C TRP A 98 -11.48 0.13 -6.51
N LYS A 99 -10.20 0.19 -6.89
CA LYS A 99 -9.67 -0.53 -8.06
C LYS A 99 -9.73 -2.04 -7.89
N LEU A 100 -9.36 -2.55 -6.71
CA LEU A 100 -9.44 -3.97 -6.37
C LEU A 100 -10.88 -4.47 -6.42
N GLY A 101 -11.82 -3.79 -5.75
CA GLY A 101 -13.23 -4.16 -5.76
C GLY A 101 -13.83 -4.12 -7.17
N ARG A 102 -13.45 -3.13 -7.97
CA ARG A 102 -13.84 -3.04 -9.38
C ARG A 102 -13.31 -4.21 -10.21
N ALA A 103 -12.06 -4.62 -9.98
CA ALA A 103 -11.45 -5.74 -10.68
C ALA A 103 -12.05 -7.11 -10.29
N LEU A 104 -12.57 -7.24 -9.07
CA LEU A 104 -13.16 -8.50 -8.60
C LEU A 104 -14.64 -8.67 -8.97
N ALA A 105 -15.44 -7.62 -8.84
CA ALA A 105 -16.90 -7.71 -8.92
C ALA A 105 -17.55 -6.55 -9.70
N GLY A 106 -16.76 -5.83 -10.49
CA GLY A 106 -17.23 -4.78 -11.40
C GLY A 106 -17.45 -3.41 -10.73
N PRO A 107 -17.88 -2.40 -11.52
CA PRO A 107 -17.84 -0.99 -11.09
C PRO A 107 -18.67 -0.66 -9.84
N ARG A 108 -19.83 -1.30 -9.67
CA ARG A 108 -20.71 -1.07 -8.51
C ARG A 108 -20.09 -1.59 -7.22
N ALA A 109 -19.49 -2.78 -7.25
CA ALA A 109 -18.81 -3.37 -6.10
C ALA A 109 -17.58 -2.54 -5.69
N GLY A 110 -16.81 -2.06 -6.66
CA GLY A 110 -15.70 -1.13 -6.39
C GLY A 110 -16.17 0.16 -5.72
N LEU A 111 -17.25 0.77 -6.21
CA LEU A 111 -17.81 1.98 -5.59
C LEU A 111 -18.31 1.70 -4.17
N LEU A 112 -19.00 0.58 -3.95
CA LEU A 112 -19.47 0.19 -2.62
C LEU A 112 -18.29 0.00 -1.65
N ALA A 113 -17.24 -0.71 -2.05
CA ALA A 113 -16.05 -0.92 -1.25
C ALA A 113 -15.36 0.40 -0.88
N LEU A 114 -15.27 1.34 -1.83
CA LEU A 114 -14.75 2.69 -1.61
C LEU A 114 -15.55 3.43 -0.53
N VAL A 115 -16.88 3.48 -0.67
CA VAL A 115 -17.77 4.20 0.25
C VAL A 115 -17.70 3.56 1.64
N MET A 116 -17.80 2.23 1.73
CA MET A 116 -17.74 1.52 3.01
C MET A 116 -16.42 1.76 3.74
N LEU A 117 -15.28 1.70 3.04
CA LEU A 117 -13.97 1.95 3.66
C LEU A 117 -13.80 3.42 4.07
N THR A 118 -14.29 4.36 3.26
CA THR A 118 -14.26 5.80 3.59
C THR A 118 -15.06 6.10 4.86
N LEU A 119 -16.25 5.50 4.98
CA LEU A 119 -17.14 5.70 6.13
C LEU A 119 -16.77 4.84 7.34
N HIS A 120 -15.76 3.99 7.22
CA HIS A 120 -15.31 3.16 8.33
C HIS A 120 -14.47 3.99 9.32
N PRO A 121 -14.95 4.20 10.56
CA PRO A 121 -14.32 5.15 11.49
C PRO A 121 -12.90 4.75 11.89
N VAL A 122 -12.62 3.44 11.98
CA VAL A 122 -11.27 2.96 12.30
C VAL A 122 -10.32 3.32 11.15
N TRP A 123 -10.67 3.04 9.91
CA TRP A 123 -9.84 3.41 8.77
C TRP A 123 -9.61 4.92 8.71
N TRP A 124 -10.70 5.68 8.79
CA TRP A 124 -10.66 7.14 8.66
C TRP A 124 -9.88 7.81 9.79
N GLY A 125 -10.01 7.35 11.03
CA GLY A 125 -9.23 7.87 12.16
C GLY A 125 -7.75 7.48 12.06
N HIS A 126 -7.49 6.18 11.86
CA HIS A 126 -6.13 5.65 11.89
C HIS A 126 -5.27 6.10 10.70
N MET A 127 -5.85 6.45 9.54
CA MET A 127 -5.02 6.90 8.42
C MET A 127 -4.19 8.14 8.73
N PHE A 128 -4.57 8.97 9.71
CA PHE A 128 -3.79 10.15 10.10
C PHE A 128 -2.68 9.84 11.10
N ASN A 129 -2.89 8.91 12.02
CA ASN A 129 -2.03 8.74 13.20
C ASN A 129 -1.50 7.33 13.42
N ASN A 130 -1.81 6.37 12.55
CA ASN A 130 -1.22 5.03 12.57
C ASN A 130 -0.13 4.89 11.48
N PRO A 131 1.16 5.10 11.82
CA PRO A 131 2.26 5.09 10.87
C PRO A 131 2.68 3.69 10.40
N LYS A 132 2.00 2.62 10.84
CA LYS A 132 2.36 1.24 10.47
C LYS A 132 1.24 0.52 9.77
N ASP A 133 0.10 0.38 10.42
CA ASP A 133 -0.94 -0.52 9.90
C ASP A 133 -1.64 0.10 8.68
N SER A 134 -1.89 1.41 8.70
CA SER A 134 -2.48 2.12 7.58
C SER A 134 -1.61 2.05 6.32
N PRO A 135 -0.34 2.49 6.29
CA PRO A 135 0.49 2.39 5.10
C PRO A 135 0.75 0.93 4.67
N PHE A 136 0.85 0.00 5.62
CA PHE A 136 0.94 -1.43 5.31
C PHE A 136 -0.30 -1.92 4.57
N ALA A 137 -1.50 -1.62 5.07
CA ALA A 137 -2.77 -1.99 4.45
C ALA A 137 -2.93 -1.37 3.05
N VAL A 138 -2.48 -0.12 2.85
CA VAL A 138 -2.47 0.52 1.53
C VAL A 138 -1.60 -0.25 0.54
N ALA A 139 -0.35 -0.52 0.92
CA ALA A 139 0.56 -1.29 0.07
C ALA A 139 -0.01 -2.68 -0.23
N TYR A 140 -0.59 -3.35 0.77
CA TYR A 140 -1.22 -4.66 0.64
C TYR A 140 -2.39 -4.64 -0.36
N ALA A 141 -3.29 -3.66 -0.27
CA ALA A 141 -4.41 -3.51 -1.19
C ALA A 141 -3.94 -3.30 -2.64
N TRP A 142 -2.89 -2.51 -2.86
CA TRP A 142 -2.29 -2.33 -4.17
C TRP A 142 -1.58 -3.58 -4.68
N SER A 143 -0.89 -4.34 -3.81
CA SER A 143 -0.31 -5.63 -4.18
C SER A 143 -1.38 -6.61 -4.65
N LEU A 144 -2.50 -6.71 -3.92
CA LEU A 144 -3.62 -7.57 -4.32
C LEU A 144 -4.23 -7.11 -5.65
N TYR A 145 -4.43 -5.81 -5.85
CA TYR A 145 -4.94 -5.28 -7.11
C TYR A 145 -4.02 -5.63 -8.29
N TYR A 146 -2.72 -5.39 -8.18
CA TYR A 146 -1.78 -5.72 -9.26
C TYR A 146 -1.61 -7.22 -9.46
N MET A 147 -1.82 -8.03 -8.42
CA MET A 147 -1.85 -9.49 -8.54
C MET A 147 -3.08 -9.94 -9.35
N VAL A 148 -4.27 -9.39 -9.06
CA VAL A 148 -5.49 -9.63 -9.86
C VAL A 148 -5.30 -9.18 -11.30
N ALA A 149 -4.69 -8.01 -11.52
CA ALA A 149 -4.37 -7.53 -12.87
C ALA A 149 -3.40 -8.47 -13.60
N ALA A 150 -2.34 -8.95 -12.93
CA ALA A 150 -1.40 -9.90 -13.51
C ALA A 150 -2.06 -11.23 -13.88
N ILE A 151 -3.01 -11.71 -13.06
CA ILE A 151 -3.81 -12.91 -13.34
C ILE A 151 -4.61 -12.73 -14.64
N GLY A 152 -5.23 -11.55 -14.82
CA GLY A 152 -5.99 -11.22 -16.04
C GLY A 152 -5.13 -11.13 -17.31
N GLU A 153 -3.82 -10.95 -17.18
CA GLU A 153 -2.86 -10.86 -18.30
C GLU A 153 -2.12 -12.19 -18.57
N LEU A 154 -2.38 -13.25 -17.79
CA LEU A 154 -1.78 -14.56 -18.03
C LEU A 154 -2.15 -15.10 -19.42
N PRO A 155 -1.23 -15.79 -20.14
CA PRO A 155 0.06 -16.32 -19.68
C PRO A 155 1.24 -15.34 -19.74
N ARG A 156 1.05 -14.13 -20.29
CA ARG A 156 2.14 -13.17 -20.53
C ARG A 156 1.81 -11.82 -19.88
N PRO A 157 1.93 -11.74 -18.53
CA PRO A 157 1.74 -10.47 -17.84
C PRO A 157 2.72 -9.43 -18.36
N SER A 158 2.24 -8.21 -18.51
CA SER A 158 3.02 -7.08 -18.98
C SER A 158 4.12 -6.74 -17.97
N ARG A 159 5.29 -6.31 -18.47
CA ARG A 159 6.41 -5.87 -17.63
C ARG A 159 6.01 -4.72 -16.70
N GLY A 160 5.11 -3.85 -17.16
CA GLY A 160 4.57 -2.75 -16.36
C GLY A 160 3.76 -3.22 -15.16
N THR A 161 2.86 -4.19 -15.35
CA THR A 161 2.06 -4.78 -14.25
C THR A 161 2.96 -5.52 -13.26
N LEU A 162 3.96 -6.28 -13.74
CA LEU A 162 4.94 -6.95 -12.88
C LEU A 162 5.79 -5.98 -12.06
N ALA A 163 6.27 -4.88 -12.67
CA ALA A 163 7.04 -3.87 -11.95
C ALA A 163 6.21 -3.20 -10.86
N LYS A 164 4.95 -2.83 -11.16
CA LYS A 164 4.02 -2.25 -10.18
C LYS A 164 3.70 -3.22 -9.04
N LEU A 165 3.50 -4.50 -9.35
CA LEU A 165 3.29 -5.55 -8.35
C LEU A 165 4.51 -5.70 -7.43
N ALA A 166 5.72 -5.77 -8.02
CA ALA A 166 6.96 -5.87 -7.26
C ALA A 166 7.18 -4.66 -6.33
N VAL A 167 6.94 -3.44 -6.84
CA VAL A 167 7.00 -2.22 -6.03
C VAL A 167 5.99 -2.26 -4.90
N ALA A 168 4.72 -2.63 -5.17
CA ALA A 168 3.70 -2.69 -4.13
C ALA A 168 4.04 -3.70 -3.02
N ILE A 169 4.49 -4.92 -3.39
CA ILE A 169 4.93 -5.94 -2.41
C ILE A 169 6.16 -5.45 -1.64
N GLY A 170 7.13 -4.83 -2.33
CA GLY A 170 8.30 -4.23 -1.71
C GLY A 170 7.94 -3.15 -0.68
N LEU A 171 6.98 -2.28 -1.01
CA LEU A 171 6.45 -1.27 -0.09
C LEU A 171 5.79 -1.94 1.12
N ALA A 172 4.97 -2.98 0.95
CA ALA A 172 4.36 -3.69 2.07
C ALA A 172 5.42 -4.31 3.01
N LEU A 173 6.42 -4.99 2.44
CA LEU A 173 7.55 -5.57 3.16
C LEU A 173 8.41 -4.51 3.86
N SER A 174 8.55 -3.33 3.24
CA SER A 174 9.28 -2.20 3.83
C SER A 174 8.62 -1.62 5.07
N VAL A 175 7.35 -1.94 5.34
CA VAL A 175 6.63 -1.52 6.54
C VAL A 175 6.52 -2.66 7.55
N ARG A 176 6.11 -3.87 7.12
CA ARG A 176 5.97 -5.04 8.00
C ARG A 176 6.36 -6.35 7.30
N ILE A 177 6.97 -7.26 8.06
CA ILE A 177 7.32 -8.61 7.61
C ILE A 177 6.11 -9.46 7.20
N ALA A 178 4.92 -9.17 7.73
CA ALA A 178 3.66 -9.81 7.33
C ALA A 178 3.36 -9.65 5.83
N GLY A 179 4.02 -8.71 5.14
CA GLY A 179 4.00 -8.60 3.68
C GLY A 179 4.51 -9.85 2.96
N LEU A 180 5.28 -10.74 3.62
CA LEU A 180 5.73 -12.02 3.05
C LEU A 180 4.55 -12.91 2.62
N ILE A 181 3.39 -12.77 3.26
CA ILE A 181 2.18 -13.51 2.88
C ILE A 181 1.76 -13.21 1.43
N LEU A 182 2.03 -12.00 0.92
CA LEU A 182 1.76 -11.65 -0.48
C LEU A 182 2.60 -12.51 -1.44
N LEU A 183 3.83 -12.86 -1.07
CA LEU A 183 4.67 -13.77 -1.86
C LEU A 183 4.10 -15.19 -1.85
N CYS A 184 3.55 -15.64 -0.72
CA CYS A 184 2.85 -16.92 -0.64
C CYS A 184 1.62 -16.94 -1.56
N PHE A 185 0.81 -15.87 -1.59
CA PHE A 185 -0.31 -15.76 -2.52
C PHE A 185 0.14 -15.74 -3.99
N LEU A 186 1.23 -15.02 -4.30
CA LEU A 186 1.80 -15.03 -5.65
C LEU A 186 2.25 -16.43 -6.07
N ALA A 187 2.97 -17.15 -5.18
CA ALA A 187 3.40 -18.52 -5.42
C ALA A 187 2.21 -19.46 -5.63
N LEU A 188 1.15 -19.32 -4.83
CA LEU A 188 -0.08 -20.09 -4.98
C LEU A 188 -0.74 -19.84 -6.35
N VAL A 189 -0.89 -18.57 -6.74
CA VAL A 189 -1.47 -18.19 -8.04
C VAL A 189 -0.69 -18.79 -9.20
N LEU A 190 0.65 -18.70 -9.16
CA LEU A 190 1.51 -19.29 -10.20
C LEU A 190 1.42 -20.82 -10.20
N GLY A 191 1.41 -21.46 -9.03
CA GLY A 191 1.25 -22.91 -8.88
C GLY A 191 -0.07 -23.41 -9.48
N LEU A 192 -1.18 -22.73 -9.16
CA LEU A 192 -2.50 -23.04 -9.72
C LEU A 192 -2.53 -22.84 -11.24
N PHE A 193 -1.92 -21.77 -11.75
CA PHE A 193 -1.82 -21.51 -13.18
C PHE A 193 -1.06 -22.62 -13.90
N VAL A 194 0.11 -23.03 -13.39
CA VAL A 194 0.92 -24.12 -13.96
C VAL A 194 0.16 -25.45 -13.93
N ALA A 195 -0.49 -25.78 -12.80
CA ALA A 195 -1.29 -26.98 -12.67
C ALA A 195 -2.45 -27.02 -13.68
N HIS A 196 -3.19 -25.91 -13.82
CA HIS A 196 -4.27 -25.77 -14.78
C HIS A 196 -3.79 -25.86 -16.24
N ALA A 197 -2.67 -25.20 -16.56
CA ALA A 197 -2.06 -25.29 -17.88
C ALA A 197 -1.59 -26.72 -18.22
N GLY A 198 -1.01 -27.43 -17.23
CA GLY A 198 -0.63 -28.83 -17.37
C GLY A 198 -1.83 -29.75 -17.59
N TRP A 199 -2.92 -29.54 -16.87
CA TRP A 199 -4.16 -30.30 -17.02
C TRP A 199 -4.79 -30.11 -18.40
N LEU A 200 -4.86 -28.87 -18.90
CA LEU A 200 -5.37 -28.58 -20.25
C LEU A 200 -4.56 -29.29 -21.35
N ARG A 201 -3.22 -29.28 -21.23
CA ARG A 201 -2.32 -29.98 -22.16
C ARG A 201 -2.54 -31.50 -22.16
N ARG A 202 -2.72 -32.11 -20.98
CA ARG A 202 -2.98 -33.56 -20.85
C ARG A 202 -4.30 -33.98 -21.51
N ASN A 203 -5.32 -33.14 -21.45
CA ASN A 203 -6.64 -33.43 -22.00
C ASN A 203 -6.84 -32.99 -23.45
N GLY A 204 -5.76 -32.63 -24.17
CA GLY A 204 -5.83 -32.16 -25.56
C GLY A 204 -6.61 -30.84 -25.75
N ARG A 205 -6.92 -30.11 -24.67
CA ARG A 205 -7.68 -28.85 -24.72
C ARG A 205 -6.71 -27.68 -24.84
N ARG A 206 -6.89 -26.85 -25.87
CA ARG A 206 -6.09 -25.63 -26.05
C ARG A 206 -6.59 -24.55 -25.08
N TRP A 207 -5.67 -23.91 -24.36
CA TRP A 207 -5.98 -22.72 -23.55
C TRP A 207 -6.60 -21.65 -24.47
N ARG A 208 -7.84 -21.23 -24.16
CA ARG A 208 -8.52 -20.12 -24.85
C ARG A 208 -8.47 -18.92 -23.90
N PRO A 209 -7.78 -17.82 -24.25
CA PRO A 209 -7.89 -16.59 -23.48
C PRO A 209 -9.35 -16.15 -23.47
N THR A 210 -9.94 -15.96 -22.29
CA THR A 210 -11.18 -15.18 -22.19
C THR A 210 -10.86 -13.75 -22.58
N CYS A 211 -11.53 -13.25 -23.63
CA CYS A 211 -11.29 -11.94 -24.23
C CYS A 211 -11.21 -10.83 -23.19
N GLY A 212 -10.24 -9.92 -23.40
CA GLY A 212 -9.89 -8.83 -22.50
C GLY A 212 -11.04 -7.88 -22.23
N GLY A 213 -11.61 -7.98 -21.03
CA GLY A 213 -12.26 -6.84 -20.41
C GLY A 213 -11.17 -5.85 -19.98
N ARG A 214 -11.05 -4.72 -20.66
CA ARG A 214 -10.26 -3.60 -20.13
C ARG A 214 -10.93 -3.15 -18.83
N TRP A 215 -10.24 -3.36 -17.71
CA TRP A 215 -10.66 -2.99 -16.37
C TRP A 215 -10.78 -1.48 -16.17
#